data_AF-A0A061NVD0-F1
#
_entry.id   AF-A0A061NVD0-F1
#
_cell.length_a   1.000
_cell.length_b   1.000
_cell.length_c   1.000
_cell.angle_alpha   90.00
_cell.angle_beta   90.00
_cell.angle_gamma   90.00
#
_symmetry.space_group_name_H-M   'P 1'
#
loop_
_entity.id
_entity.type
_entity.pdbx_description
1 polymer ?
#
loop_
_entity_poly.entity_id
_entity_poly.type
_entity_poly.pdbx_seq_one_letter_code
_entity_poly.pdbx_strand_id
1 'polypeptide(L)' 'MSVRKLILILIIGGLFMLQSPIILVANRIEPVILGLPFFIFWNFFWWAILTVVMYIAYKLNWGNQKIE' A
#
# COMPACT_ATOMS: atom_id res chain seq x y z
N MET A 1 -7.30 -18.07 5.43
CA MET A 1 -6.83 -17.42 4.18
C MET A 1 -5.39 -17.85 3.93
N SER A 2 -5.01 -18.27 2.72
CA SER A 2 -3.60 -18.65 2.45
C SER A 2 -2.70 -17.42 2.52
N VAL A 3 -1.50 -17.56 3.11
CA VAL A 3 -0.48 -16.48 3.21
C VAL A 3 -0.21 -15.85 1.84
N ARG A 4 -0.23 -16.66 0.77
CA ARG A 4 -0.04 -16.14 -0.60
C ARG A 4 -1.15 -15.17 -1.02
N LYS A 5 -2.40 -15.51 -0.71
CA LYS A 5 -3.56 -14.66 -0.99
C LYS A 5 -3.57 -13.41 -0.10
N LEU A 6 -3.16 -13.54 1.16
CA LEU A 6 -3.04 -12.41 2.07
C LEU A 6 -2.02 -11.37 1.56
N ILE A 7 -0.81 -11.81 1.17
CA ILE A 7 0.21 -10.93 0.60
C ILE A 7 -0.31 -10.22 -0.65
N LEU A 8 -1.00 -10.95 -1.54
CA LEU A 8 -1.59 -10.37 -2.74
C LEU A 8 -2.64 -9.30 -2.41
N ILE A 9 -3.52 -9.57 -1.44
CA ILE A 9 -4.54 -8.61 -0.99
C ILE A 9 -3.89 -7.36 -0.41
N LEU A 10 -2.82 -7.50 0.39
CA LEU A 10 -2.08 -6.38 0.95
C LEU A 10 -1.39 -5.53 -0.13
N ILE A 11 -0.82 -6.17 -1.16
CA ILE A 11 -0.21 -5.47 -2.30
C ILE A 11 -1.28 -4.69 -3.09
N ILE A 12 -2.37 -5.34 -3.47
CA ILE A 12 -3.44 -4.70 -4.24
C ILE A 12 -4.08 -3.57 -3.43
N GLY A 13 -4.35 -3.80 -2.15
CA GLY A 13 -4.90 -2.79 -1.25
C GLY A 13 -3.97 -1.59 -1.07
N GLY A 14 -2.67 -1.82 -0.88
CA GLY A 14 -1.69 -0.74 -0.75
C GLY A 14 -1.55 0.07 -2.04
N LEU A 15 -1.49 -0.59 -3.21
CA LEU A 15 -1.46 0.09 -4.51
C LEU A 15 -2.74 0.90 -4.77
N PHE A 16 -3.90 0.35 -4.40
CA PHE A 16 -5.17 1.06 -4.48
C PHE A 16 -5.15 2.31 -3.59
N MET A 17 -4.69 2.22 -2.34
CA MET A 17 -4.61 3.39 -1.45
C MET A 17 -3.63 4.46 -1.94
N LEU A 18 -2.61 4.08 -2.70
CA LEU A 18 -1.59 4.98 -3.23
C LEU A 18 -2.06 5.71 -4.50
N GLN A 19 -2.83 5.03 -5.37
CA GLN A 19 -3.29 5.57 -6.66
C GLN A 19 -4.73 6.09 -6.63
N SER A 20 -5.50 5.78 -5.58
CA SER A 20 -6.92 6.09 -5.54
C SER A 20 -7.20 7.58 -5.29
N PRO A 21 -8.19 8.17 -5.99
CA PRO A 21 -8.68 9.51 -5.71
C PRO A 21 -9.45 9.60 -4.38
N ILE A 22 -9.55 8.52 -3.59
CA ILE A 22 -10.11 8.54 -2.21
C ILE A 22 -9.39 9.57 -1.35
N ILE A 23 -8.10 9.82 -1.58
CA ILE A 23 -7.41 10.91 -0.89
C ILE A 23 -8.01 12.28 -1.18
N LEU A 24 -8.49 12.49 -2.41
CA LEU A 24 -9.20 13.71 -2.79
C LEU A 24 -10.58 13.79 -2.15
N VAL A 25 -11.13 12.71 -1.59
CA VAL A 25 -12.36 12.74 -0.79
C VAL A 25 -12.04 13.03 0.67
N ALA A 26 -10.97 12.43 1.21
CA ALA A 26 -10.46 12.75 2.56
C ALA A 26 -9.98 14.21 2.67
N ASN A 27 -9.46 14.78 1.57
CA ASN A 27 -8.92 16.14 1.50
C ASN A 27 -9.97 17.24 1.21
N ARG A 28 -11.28 16.96 1.40
CA ARG A 28 -12.39 17.92 1.14
C ARG A 28 -12.89 18.66 2.37
N ILE A 29 -12.48 18.26 3.57
CA ILE A 29 -12.85 18.94 4.82
C ILE A 29 -11.78 20.03 5.03
N GLU A 30 -12.03 21.24 4.50
CA GLU A 30 -11.20 22.46 4.61
C GLU A 30 -9.72 22.25 5.01
N PRO A 31 -8.79 21.87 4.11
CA PRO A 31 -7.40 21.76 4.49
C PRO A 31 -6.57 22.79 3.73
N VAL A 32 -6.79 24.07 4.02
CA VAL A 32 -5.98 25.16 3.43
C VAL A 32 -4.50 25.06 3.87
N ILE A 33 -4.21 24.34 4.97
CA ILE A 33 -2.86 24.21 5.55
C ILE A 33 -2.35 22.75 5.57
N LEU A 34 -3.22 21.75 5.80
CA LEU A 34 -2.80 20.35 5.97
C LEU A 34 -2.92 19.48 4.72
N GLY A 35 -3.51 19.97 3.63
CA GLY A 35 -3.82 19.10 2.48
C GLY A 35 -2.58 18.53 1.80
N LEU A 36 -1.58 19.38 1.54
CA LEU A 36 -0.31 18.94 0.92
C LEU A 36 0.55 18.10 1.90
N PRO A 37 0.78 18.51 3.17
CA PRO A 37 1.47 17.67 4.14
C PRO A 37 0.81 16.30 4.36
N PHE A 38 -0.53 16.26 4.46
CA PHE A 38 -1.29 15.03 4.60
C PHE A 38 -1.16 14.13 3.36
N PHE A 39 -1.24 14.71 2.16
CA PHE A 39 -1.06 13.97 0.91
C PHE A 39 0.31 13.31 0.82
N ILE A 40 1.36 14.07 1.17
CA ILE A 40 2.74 13.57 1.19
C ILE A 40 2.86 12.44 2.22
N PHE A 41 2.42 12.68 3.47
CA PHE A 41 2.45 11.67 4.52
C PHE A 41 1.74 10.39 4.10
N TRP A 42 0.52 10.50 3.57
CA TRP A 42 -0.28 9.35 3.13
C TRP A 42 0.44 8.52 2.07
N ASN A 43 1.00 9.18 1.05
CA ASN A 43 1.73 8.48 -0.01
C ASN A 43 2.97 7.77 0.53
N PHE A 44 3.80 8.45 1.33
CA PHE A 44 4.99 7.84 1.93
C PHE A 44 4.65 6.71 2.90
N PHE A 45 3.56 6.84 3.65
CA PHE A 45 3.07 5.81 4.56
C PHE A 45 2.69 4.53 3.82
N TRP A 46 1.83 4.63 2.79
CA TRP A 46 1.43 3.47 2.00
C TRP A 46 2.57 2.89 1.17
N TRP A 47 3.48 3.74 0.68
CA TRP A 47 4.71 3.31 0.03
C TRP A 47 5.58 2.48 0.99
N ALA A 48 5.79 2.95 2.22
CA ALA A 48 6.55 2.22 3.23
C ALA A 48 5.90 0.88 3.59
N ILE A 49 4.56 0.84 3.73
CA ILE A 49 3.81 -0.42 3.93
C ILE A 49 4.08 -1.39 2.79
N LEU A 50 3.98 -0.94 1.53
CA LEU A 50 4.24 -1.79 0.37
C LEU A 50 5.68 -2.31 0.36
N THR A 51 6.67 -1.48 0.70
CA THR A 51 8.07 -1.91 0.83
C THR A 51 8.22 -3.01 1.89
N VAL A 52 7.60 -2.84 3.06
CA VAL A 52 7.64 -3.85 4.13
C VAL A 52 6.95 -5.14 3.70
N VAL A 53 5.78 -5.05 3.08
CA VAL A 53 5.04 -6.23 2.57
C VAL A 53 5.86 -6.96 1.52
N MET A 54 6.50 -6.24 0.59
CA MET A 54 7.38 -6.83 -0.42
C MET A 54 8.63 -7.47 0.18
N TYR A 55 9.22 -6.85 1.20
CA TYR A 55 10.35 -7.43 1.92
C TYR A 55 9.97 -8.74 2.62
N ILE A 56 8.80 -8.77 3.28
CA ILE A 56 8.25 -9.98 3.89
C ILE A 56 7.97 -11.03 2.82
N ALA A 57 7.36 -10.65 1.69
CA ALA A 57 7.08 -11.55 0.57
C ALA A 57 8.37 -12.18 0.03
N TYR A 58 9.44 -11.40 -0.11
CA TYR A 58 10.76 -11.89 -0.49
C TYR A 58 11.30 -12.91 0.51
N LYS A 59 11.28 -12.62 1.81
CA LYS A 59 11.73 -13.56 2.87
C LYS A 59 10.93 -14.86 2.88
N LEU A 60 9.66 -14.81 2.49
CA LEU A 60 8.78 -15.97 2.40
C LEU A 60 8.88 -16.71 1.06
N ASN A 61 9.79 -16.32 0.16
CA ASN A 61 9.87 -16.83 -1.21
C ASN A 61 8.51 -16.82 -1.92
N TRP A 62 7.72 -15.78 -1.64
CA TRP A 62 6.40 -15.61 -2.24
C TRP A 62 6.56 -15.38 -3.76
N GLY A 63 5.70 -16.04 -4.55
CA GLY A 63 5.80 -16.01 -6.01
C GLY A 63 6.75 -17.06 -6.60
N ASN A 64 7.55 -17.75 -5.79
CA ASN A 64 8.33 -18.88 -6.28
C ASN A 64 7.38 -20.08 -6.55
N GLN A 65 7.31 -20.50 -7.80
CA GLN A 65 6.83 -21.83 -8.16
C GLN A 65 8.03 -22.75 -7.97
N LYS A 66 7.94 -23.73 -7.07
CA LYS A 66 8.90 -24.84 -7.11
C LYS A 66 8.72 -25.46 -8.49
N ILE A 67 9.65 -25.16 -9.40
CA ILE A 67 9.79 -25.89 -10.65
C ILE A 67 10.41 -27.22 -10.21
N GLU A 68 9.57 -28.23 -9.99
CA GLU A 68 10.00 -29.63 -9.93
C GLU A 68 10.48 -30.07 -11.32
#